data_AF-A0A4U3MFX8-F1
#
_entry.id   AF-A0A4U3MFX8-F1
#
_cell.length_a   1.000
_cell.length_b   1.000
_cell.length_c   1.000
_cell.angle_alpha   90.00
_cell.angle_beta   90.00
_cell.angle_gamma   90.00
#
_symmetry.space_group_name_H-M   'P 1'
#
loop_
_entity.id
_entity.type
_entity.pdbx_description
1 polymer ?
#
loop_
_entity_poly.entity_id
_entity_poly.type
_entity_poly.pdbx_seq_one_letter_code
_entity_poly.pdbx_strand_id
1 'polypeptide(L)'
;MDEQRLLRQGMTISVRTRRDVVVVDPARFMAAARAAYRDLHPGVSEEEAADNVVDVYDAVHVLLDRLGRLAPDAPETLIGRGGPLPGHRVLDRPDGLSPAGELQEIVLDDPMALQDYGCFLPEDPFALPPG
;
A
#
# COMPACT_ATOMS: atom_id res chain seq x y z
N MET A 1 -20.90 2.29 24.61
CA MET A 1 -22.20 2.32 23.92
C MET A 1 -21.90 2.95 22.58
N ASP A 2 -21.78 2.16 21.52
CA ASP A 2 -21.45 2.69 20.19
C ASP A 2 -22.65 3.48 19.69
N GLU A 3 -22.52 4.81 19.72
CA GLU A 3 -23.46 5.71 19.06
C GLU A 3 -23.43 5.38 17.56
N GLN A 4 -24.55 4.92 17.01
CA GLN A 4 -24.67 4.71 15.56
C GLN A 4 -24.49 6.04 14.83
N ARG A 5 -23.33 6.23 14.21
CA ARG A 5 -23.06 7.40 13.37
C ARG A 5 -23.73 7.21 12.01
N LEU A 6 -24.90 7.83 11.83
CA LEU A 6 -25.61 7.87 10.55
C LEU A 6 -24.85 8.73 9.53
N LEU A 7 -24.84 8.30 8.26
CA LEU A 7 -24.31 9.07 7.14
C LEU A 7 -25.03 10.41 7.02
N ARG A 8 -24.27 11.50 6.82
CA ARG A 8 -24.79 12.87 6.70
C ARG A 8 -24.15 13.58 5.51
N GLN A 9 -24.92 14.43 4.83
CA GLN A 9 -24.40 15.27 3.75
C GLN A 9 -23.27 16.17 4.29
N GLY A 10 -22.16 16.23 3.56
CA GLY A 10 -20.97 17.01 3.94
C GLY A 10 -20.03 16.30 4.93
N MET A 11 -20.30 15.04 5.31
CA MET A 11 -19.39 14.22 6.12
C MET A 11 -18.15 13.83 5.31
N THR A 12 -16.97 14.02 5.91
CA THR A 12 -15.71 13.54 5.33
C THR A 12 -15.40 12.16 5.89
N ILE A 13 -15.00 11.23 5.02
CA ILE A 13 -14.54 9.90 5.41
C ILE A 13 -13.10 9.75 4.93
N SER A 14 -12.16 9.79 5.85
CA SER A 14 -10.75 9.50 5.60
C SER A 14 -10.48 8.02 5.89
N VAL A 15 -9.90 7.31 4.92
CA VAL A 15 -9.38 5.96 5.14
C VAL A 15 -7.86 6.02 5.08
N ARG A 16 -7.21 5.71 6.18
CA ARG A 16 -5.75 5.67 6.29
C ARG A 16 -5.33 4.22 6.38
N THR A 17 -4.57 3.76 5.38
CA THR A 17 -4.04 2.39 5.33
C THR A 17 -2.53 2.45 5.40
N ARG A 18 -1.95 1.83 6.44
CA ARG A 18 -0.51 1.57 6.52
C ARG A 18 -0.28 0.10 6.26
N ARG A 19 0.53 -0.21 5.25
CA ARG A 19 0.88 -1.57 4.88
C ARG A 19 2.38 -1.71 4.76
N ASP A 20 2.95 -2.51 5.64
CA ASP A 20 4.39 -2.74 5.68
C ASP A 20 4.71 -4.04 4.92
N VAL A 21 5.75 -3.99 4.08
CA VAL A 21 6.30 -5.14 3.37
C VAL A 21 7.81 -5.19 3.56
N VAL A 22 8.38 -6.39 3.44
CA VAL A 22 9.83 -6.59 3.42
C VAL A 22 10.21 -7.17 2.08
N VAL A 23 11.14 -6.51 1.39
CA VAL A 23 11.76 -7.05 0.18
C VAL A 23 12.64 -8.24 0.60
N VAL A 24 12.24 -9.44 0.20
CA VAL A 24 12.98 -10.68 0.48
C VAL A 24 13.76 -11.17 -0.74
N ASP A 25 13.37 -10.72 -1.94
CA ASP A 25 14.05 -11.00 -3.20
C ASP A 25 14.00 -9.73 -4.08
N PRO A 26 15.05 -8.88 -4.07
CA PRO A 26 15.05 -7.63 -4.81
C PRO A 26 14.95 -7.80 -6.33
N ALA A 27 15.57 -8.85 -6.88
CA ALA A 27 15.54 -9.09 -8.32
C ALA A 27 14.13 -9.45 -8.78
N ARG A 28 13.45 -10.31 -8.01
CA ARG A 28 12.06 -10.68 -8.26
C ARG A 28 11.10 -9.51 -8.07
N PHE A 29 11.34 -8.68 -7.05
CA PHE A 29 10.58 -7.45 -6.84
C PHE A 29 10.66 -6.51 -8.05
N MET A 30 11.87 -6.23 -8.55
CA MET A 30 12.05 -5.38 -9.74
C MET A 30 11.43 -6.01 -11.01
N ALA A 31 11.57 -7.32 -11.19
CA ALA A 31 10.95 -8.03 -12.31
C ALA A 31 9.41 -7.95 -12.26
N ALA A 32 8.82 -8.12 -11.08
CA ALA A 32 7.37 -7.99 -10.88
C ALA A 32 6.87 -6.58 -11.19
N ALA A 33 7.59 -5.54 -10.76
CA ALA A 33 7.24 -4.16 -11.09
C ALA A 33 7.34 -3.87 -12.60
N ARG A 34 8.37 -4.36 -13.28
CA ARG A 34 8.49 -4.23 -14.75
C ARG A 34 7.38 -4.96 -15.49
N ALA A 35 7.01 -6.15 -15.03
CA ALA A 35 5.86 -6.86 -15.58
C ALA A 35 4.56 -6.04 -15.41
N ALA A 36 4.34 -5.49 -14.21
CA ALA A 36 3.20 -4.61 -13.95
C ALA A 36 3.21 -3.33 -14.82
N TYR A 37 4.39 -2.75 -15.10
CA TYR A 37 4.53 -1.61 -15.99
C TYR A 37 4.06 -1.94 -17.42
N ARG A 38 4.47 -3.10 -17.95
CA ARG A 38 4.04 -3.55 -19.29
C ARG A 38 2.55 -3.89 -19.35
N ASP A 39 1.97 -4.39 -18.26
CA ASP A 39 0.52 -4.59 -18.17
C ASP A 39 -0.26 -3.28 -18.28
N LEU A 40 0.27 -2.20 -17.68
CA LEU A 40 -0.32 -0.85 -17.75
C LEU A 40 -0.09 -0.19 -19.11
N HIS A 41 1.01 -0.53 -19.80
CA HIS A 41 1.40 0.07 -21.08
C HIS A 41 1.55 -1.01 -22.17
N PRO A 42 0.43 -1.46 -22.78
CA PRO A 42 0.47 -2.50 -23.80
C PRO A 42 1.37 -2.11 -24.98
N GLY A 43 2.28 -3.01 -25.36
CA GLY A 43 3.19 -2.81 -26.48
C GLY A 43 4.59 -2.32 -26.10
N VAL A 44 4.81 -1.97 -24.82
CA VAL A 44 6.13 -1.67 -24.28
C VAL A 44 6.97 -2.96 -24.17
N SER A 45 8.21 -2.87 -24.63
CA SER A 45 9.20 -3.97 -24.55
C SER A 45 9.74 -4.16 -23.13
N GLU A 46 10.45 -5.26 -22.88
CA GLU A 46 11.08 -5.50 -21.57
C GLU A 46 12.23 -4.52 -21.28
N GLU A 47 12.96 -4.11 -22.32
CA GLU A 47 14.05 -3.14 -22.23
C GLU A 47 13.50 -1.76 -21.84
N GLU A 48 12.46 -1.28 -22.52
CA GLU A 48 11.79 -0.02 -22.17
C GLU A 48 11.18 -0.07 -20.76
N ALA A 49 10.62 -1.21 -20.34
CA ALA A 49 10.13 -1.36 -18.98
C ALA A 49 11.27 -1.28 -17.94
N ALA A 50 12.46 -1.79 -18.27
CA ALA A 50 13.63 -1.69 -17.40
C ALA A 50 14.16 -0.25 -17.30
N ASP A 51 14.06 0.54 -18.37
CA ASP A 51 14.43 1.95 -18.39
C ASP A 51 13.46 2.87 -17.63
N ASN A 52 12.19 2.47 -17.53
CA ASN A 52 11.15 3.23 -16.80
C ASN A 52 10.99 2.78 -15.34
N VAL A 53 11.47 1.58 -14.98
CA VAL A 53 11.44 1.05 -13.61
C VAL A 53 12.87 0.75 -13.18
N VAL A 54 13.55 1.82 -12.77
CA VAL A 54 14.99 1.79 -12.46
C VAL A 54 15.25 1.67 -10.98
N ASP A 55 14.39 2.23 -10.13
CA ASP A 55 14.57 2.24 -8.68
C ASP A 55 13.35 1.74 -7.89
N VAL A 56 13.48 1.80 -6.56
CA VAL A 56 12.46 1.32 -5.62
C VAL A 56 11.20 2.18 -5.63
N TYR A 57 11.31 3.49 -5.89
CA TYR A 57 10.17 4.39 -5.92
C TYR A 57 9.36 4.16 -7.19
N ASP A 58 10.01 4.00 -8.34
CA ASP A 58 9.34 3.63 -9.59
C ASP A 58 8.61 2.29 -9.43
N ALA A 59 9.31 1.30 -8.86
CA ALA A 59 8.74 -0.03 -8.66
C ALA A 59 7.52 0.01 -7.74
N VAL A 60 7.58 0.75 -6.63
CA VAL A 60 6.45 0.92 -5.72
C VAL A 60 5.29 1.64 -6.40
N HIS A 61 5.54 2.76 -7.08
CA HIS A 61 4.49 3.50 -7.78
C HIS A 61 3.76 2.64 -8.81
N VAL A 62 4.50 1.95 -9.67
CA VAL A 62 3.90 1.08 -10.70
C VAL A 62 3.06 -0.04 -10.10
N LEU A 63 3.54 -0.67 -9.03
CA LEU A 63 2.77 -1.72 -8.35
C LEU A 63 1.51 -1.16 -7.69
N LEU A 64 1.57 0.04 -7.10
CA LEU A 64 0.41 0.71 -6.53
C LEU A 64 -0.59 1.12 -7.61
N ASP A 65 -0.14 1.67 -8.74
CA ASP A 65 -1.01 2.05 -9.86
C ASP A 65 -1.73 0.82 -10.45
N ARG A 66 -1.00 -0.31 -10.59
CA ARG A 66 -1.55 -1.52 -11.20
C ARG A 66 -2.44 -2.35 -10.28
N LEU A 67 -2.10 -2.43 -8.99
CA LEU A 67 -2.67 -3.39 -8.04
C LEU A 67 -3.42 -2.73 -6.88
N GLY A 68 -3.28 -1.41 -6.72
CA GLY A 68 -3.85 -0.63 -5.62
C GLY A 68 -3.21 -0.88 -4.25
N ARG A 69 -2.30 -1.87 -4.14
CA ARG A 69 -1.59 -2.22 -2.89
C ARG A 69 -0.37 -3.09 -3.16
N LEU A 70 0.61 -3.02 -2.26
CA LEU A 70 1.75 -3.93 -2.24
C LEU A 70 1.36 -5.31 -1.66
N ALA A 71 1.94 -6.37 -2.23
CA ALA A 71 1.61 -7.76 -1.90
C ALA A 71 0.10 -8.05 -1.93
N PRO A 72 -0.57 -7.87 -3.10
CA PRO A 72 -2.03 -7.86 -3.20
C PRO A 72 -2.67 -9.22 -2.93
N ASP A 73 -1.98 -10.32 -3.21
CA ASP A 73 -2.50 -11.67 -2.96
C ASP A 73 -2.22 -12.15 -1.52
N ALA A 74 -1.63 -11.31 -0.68
CA ALA A 74 -1.50 -11.65 0.73
C ALA A 74 -2.90 -11.65 1.38
N PRO A 75 -3.26 -12.70 2.13
CA PRO A 75 -4.53 -12.72 2.86
C PRO A 75 -4.61 -11.48 3.75
N GLU A 76 -5.78 -10.85 3.79
CA GLU A 76 -6.07 -9.80 4.75
C GLU A 76 -5.72 -10.35 6.13
N THR A 77 -4.76 -9.71 6.78
CA THR A 77 -4.27 -10.22 8.06
C THR A 77 -5.35 -9.91 9.08
N LEU A 78 -6.21 -10.90 9.35
CA LEU A 78 -7.17 -10.83 10.44
C LEU A 78 -6.38 -10.58 11.73
N ILE A 79 -6.48 -9.36 12.25
CA ILE A 79 -5.92 -8.99 13.55
C ILE A 79 -6.67 -9.81 14.62
N GLY A 80 -6.08 -10.91 15.09
CA GLY A 80 -6.69 -11.78 16.12
C GLY A 80 -6.40 -13.28 15.99
N ARG A 81 -7.19 -14.10 16.70
CA ARG A 81 -7.04 -15.57 16.78
C ARG A 81 -7.08 -16.22 15.40
N GLY A 82 -5.95 -16.82 14.99
CA GLY A 82 -5.84 -17.61 13.76
C GLY A 82 -5.06 -16.93 12.63
N GLY A 83 -4.67 -15.65 12.79
CA GLY A 83 -3.70 -15.01 11.90
C GLY A 83 -2.29 -15.57 12.12
N PRO A 84 -1.42 -15.60 11.08
CA PRO A 84 -0.02 -15.97 11.25
C PRO A 84 0.64 -15.02 12.26
N LEU A 85 1.37 -15.58 13.22
CA LEU A 85 2.08 -14.80 14.23
C LEU A 85 3.08 -13.83 13.55
N PRO A 86 3.25 -12.60 14.07
CA PRO A 86 4.29 -11.70 13.60
C PRO A 86 5.65 -12.40 13.63
N GLY A 87 6.34 -12.49 12.48
CA GLY A 87 7.70 -13.01 12.40
C GLY A 87 7.94 -14.10 11.34
N HIS A 88 6.92 -14.72 10.75
CA HIS A 88 7.12 -15.65 9.65
C HIS A 88 7.25 -14.89 8.31
N ARG A 89 8.45 -14.94 7.71
CA ARG A 89 8.71 -14.32 6.39
C ARG A 89 8.33 -15.31 5.29
N VAL A 90 7.54 -14.85 4.33
CA VAL A 90 7.20 -15.65 3.15
C VAL A 90 8.23 -15.36 2.06
N LEU A 91 9.19 -16.27 1.88
CA LEU A 91 10.36 -16.05 1.03
C LEU A 91 10.06 -16.27 -0.47
N ASP A 92 9.08 -17.12 -0.79
CA ASP A 92 8.85 -17.60 -2.15
C ASP A 92 7.74 -16.87 -2.90
N ARG A 93 7.30 -15.70 -2.42
CA ARG A 93 6.22 -14.97 -3.11
C ARG A 93 6.63 -14.51 -4.51
N PRO A 94 5.72 -14.55 -5.50
CA PRO A 94 6.05 -14.14 -6.88
C PRO A 94 6.45 -12.68 -7.03
N ASP A 95 6.00 -11.82 -6.12
CA ASP A 95 6.29 -10.38 -6.10
C ASP A 95 7.58 -10.02 -5.34
N GLY A 96 8.27 -10.99 -4.74
CA GLY A 96 9.48 -10.76 -3.94
C GLY A 96 9.23 -9.99 -2.64
N LEU A 97 7.96 -9.80 -2.25
CA LEU A 97 7.55 -9.09 -1.05
C LEU A 97 7.01 -10.06 -0.01
N SER A 98 7.53 -9.99 1.21
CA SER A 98 6.89 -10.62 2.37
C SER A 98 6.00 -9.58 3.07
N PRO A 99 4.70 -9.84 3.28
CA PRO A 99 3.85 -9.02 4.14
C PRO A 99 4.47 -8.86 5.53
N ALA A 100 4.37 -7.67 6.11
CA ALA A 100 4.89 -7.35 7.44
C ALA A 100 3.85 -6.73 8.39
N GLY A 101 2.64 -6.42 7.90
CA GLY A 101 1.52 -5.96 8.71
C GLY A 101 0.60 -5.03 7.91
N GLU A 102 -0.62 -4.85 8.41
CA GLU A 102 -1.62 -3.93 7.87
C GLU A 102 -2.40 -3.30 9.02
N LEU A 103 -2.52 -1.96 8.98
CA LEU A 103 -3.38 -1.18 9.85
C LEU A 103 -4.28 -0.31 8.99
N GLN A 104 -5.57 -0.32 9.29
CA GLN A 104 -6.56 0.52 8.64
C GLN A 104 -7.34 1.31 9.69
N GLU A 105 -7.39 2.61 9.51
CA GLU A 105 -8.15 3.53 10.36
C GLU A 105 -9.19 4.27 9.50
N ILE A 106 -10.43 4.32 9.99
CA ILE A 106 -11.50 5.12 9.42
C ILE A 106 -11.72 6.33 10.33
N VAL A 107 -11.38 7.51 9.83
CA VAL A 107 -11.59 8.78 10.54
C VAL A 107 -12.76 9.50 9.89
N LEU A 108 -13.80 9.74 10.69
CA LEU A 108 -14.96 10.52 10.27
C LEU A 108 -14.74 11.98 10.65
N ASP A 109 -15.04 12.89 9.72
CA ASP A 109 -14.86 14.34 9.88
C ASP A 109 -13.42 14.69 10.27
N ASP A 110 -12.46 14.08 9.57
CA ASP A 110 -11.03 14.33 9.75
C ASP A 110 -10.72 15.82 9.63
N PRO A 111 -10.20 16.48 10.67
CA PRO A 111 -9.90 17.92 10.64
C PRO A 111 -8.77 18.25 9.67
N MET A 112 -8.09 17.24 9.12
CA MET A 112 -7.01 17.36 8.15
C MET A 112 -7.24 16.43 6.95
N ALA A 113 -8.33 16.65 6.21
CA ALA A 113 -8.63 15.86 5.02
C ALA A 113 -7.57 16.12 3.92
N LEU A 114 -7.23 15.09 3.12
CA LEU A 114 -6.18 15.20 2.08
C LEU A 114 -6.42 16.34 1.09
N GLN A 115 -7.67 16.65 0.79
CA GLN A 115 -8.04 17.75 -0.11
C GLN A 115 -7.58 19.14 0.40
N ASP A 116 -7.40 19.29 1.72
CA ASP A 116 -7.09 20.58 2.34
C ASP A 116 -5.59 20.92 2.31
N TYR A 117 -4.74 19.95 1.93
CA TYR A 117 -3.29 20.11 1.86
C TYR A 117 -2.76 20.60 0.50
N GLY A 118 -3.55 20.53 -0.58
CA GLY A 118 -3.06 20.86 -1.92
C GLY A 118 -1.78 20.07 -2.29
N CYS A 119 -0.72 20.76 -2.73
CA CYS A 119 0.59 20.15 -3.03
C CYS A 119 1.51 19.96 -1.80
N PHE A 120 1.08 20.31 -0.59
CA PHE A 120 1.89 20.30 0.62
C PHE A 120 1.38 19.26 1.62
N LEU A 121 1.79 18.00 1.46
CA LEU A 121 1.52 16.97 2.46
C LEU A 121 2.21 17.32 3.80
N PRO A 122 1.61 16.95 4.96
CA PRO A 122 2.28 17.04 6.25
C PRO A 122 3.51 16.12 6.26
N GLU A 123 4.47 16.37 7.17
CA GLU A 123 5.75 15.62 7.24
C GLU A 123 5.55 14.09 7.34
N ASP A 124 4.47 13.63 7.98
CA ASP A 124 3.98 12.24 7.90
C ASP A 124 2.46 12.18 8.21
N PRO A 125 1.58 11.91 7.22
CA PRO A 125 0.14 11.77 7.44
C PRO A 125 -0.25 10.51 8.23
N PHE A 126 0.71 9.61 8.48
CA PHE A 126 0.57 8.39 9.27
C PHE A 126 1.31 8.47 10.61
N ALA A 127 1.90 9.61 10.97
CA ALA A 127 2.46 9.80 12.30
C ALA A 127 1.33 9.70 13.32
N LEU A 128 1.42 8.68 14.18
CA LEU A 128 0.55 8.58 15.34
C LEU A 128 0.75 9.83 16.21
N PRO A 129 -0.31 10.38 16.84
CA PRO A 129 -0.12 11.43 17.83
C PRO A 129 0.85 10.94 18.92
N PRO A 130 1.70 11.83 19.48
CA PRO A 130 2.60 11.44 20.57
C PRO A 130 1.76 10.91 21.75
N GLY A 131 2.12 9.73 22.25
CA GLY A 131 1.47 9.06 23.38
C GLY A 131 1.83 9.65 24.74
#